data_AF-A0A3N5S138-F1
#
_entry.id   AF-A0A3N5S138-F1
#
_cell.length_a   1.000
_cell.length_b   1.000
_cell.length_c   1.000
_cell.angle_alpha   90.00
_cell.angle_beta   90.00
_cell.angle_gamma   90.00
#
_symmetry.space_group_name_H-M   'P 1'
#
loop_
_entity.id
_entity.type
_entity.pdbx_description
1 polymer ?
#
loop_
_entity_poly.entity_id
_entity_poly.type
_entity_poly.pdbx_seq_one_letter_code
_entity_poly.pdbx_strand_id
1 'polypeptide(L)'
;GSDKGDTIEKQSCRPDFAILCYPVITFTDPFTHGGSRKNLIGENPDAELVKFYSNETQITDKTPPTFLFHSTVDTAVPPENSILFYSALRKAKVPAELHIYEKGAHGVGLAQKDPVLSSWSGRLSDWMKTRGYLNKPKPSYDDPAKVADPDFAVQGEYSGEIDGDNGKQKLGLQVIARGGGKFQAIAYLGGLPGDGWDGNSRFPADGELKNGAVELRGETATATIAKGVVKVRHNGGEVFGELKKVERKSPTLFAKPPEGAIVLFDGKNADEFEGGRVTADGLLMQGVTSKRKFQSGTLHLEFRTPFMPEDQGQARGNSGCYVQGRYEVQVLDSFGLEGKDNECGGIYSISAPAVNMCLPPLAWQTYDIDYTAGTFDAQGKVTKSPRITVKHNGVVIHNNIELKKITPGGVSADGPEPGALHLQEHGNPVRFRNIWFVEKK
;
A
#
# COMPACT_ATOMS: atom_id res chain seq x y z
N GLY A 1 6.20 -4.60 -47.28
CA GLY A 1 4.75 -4.52 -47.05
C GLY A 1 4.49 -3.30 -46.21
N SER A 2 3.47 -2.54 -46.56
CA SER A 2 3.07 -1.32 -45.86
C SER A 2 2.30 -1.65 -44.58
N ASP A 3 2.87 -1.39 -43.41
CA ASP A 3 2.12 -1.36 -42.15
C ASP A 3 2.17 0.05 -41.55
N LYS A 4 1.30 0.90 -42.08
CA LYS A 4 0.89 2.15 -41.42
C LYS A 4 -0.25 1.80 -40.47
N GLY A 5 0.02 1.64 -39.18
CA GLY A 5 -1.09 1.58 -38.22
C GLY A 5 -0.79 1.15 -36.79
N ASP A 6 0.23 0.33 -36.55
CA ASP A 6 0.45 -0.18 -35.20
C ASP A 6 1.22 0.84 -34.33
N THR A 7 0.63 1.23 -33.21
CA THR A 7 1.23 2.14 -32.22
C THR A 7 2.33 1.47 -31.40
N ILE A 8 2.38 0.14 -31.37
CA ILE A 8 3.38 -0.65 -30.64
C ILE A 8 4.76 -0.55 -31.30
N GLU A 9 4.83 -0.58 -32.63
CA GLU A 9 6.07 -0.48 -33.42
C GLU A 9 6.75 0.92 -33.32
N LYS A 10 6.06 1.92 -32.77
CA LYS A 10 6.63 3.26 -32.52
C LYS A 10 7.37 3.37 -31.19
N GLN A 11 7.24 2.39 -30.31
CA GLN A 11 7.91 2.39 -29.01
C GLN A 11 9.29 1.76 -29.13
N SER A 12 10.30 2.47 -28.64
CA SER A 12 11.67 1.96 -28.66
C SER A 12 11.80 0.75 -27.74
N CYS A 13 12.37 -0.36 -28.25
CA CYS A 13 12.75 -1.52 -27.43
C CYS A 13 14.02 -1.28 -26.60
N ARG A 14 14.56 -0.05 -26.58
CA ARG A 14 15.76 0.31 -25.84
C ARG A 14 15.44 0.48 -24.35
N PRO A 15 16.08 -0.26 -23.43
CA PRO A 15 15.89 -0.04 -22.00
C PRO A 15 16.33 1.37 -21.57
N ASP A 16 15.73 1.90 -20.51
CA ASP A 16 16.17 3.17 -19.91
C ASP A 16 17.48 3.03 -19.13
N PHE A 17 17.69 1.85 -18.53
CA PHE A 17 18.89 1.44 -17.81
C PHE A 17 19.02 -0.10 -17.83
N ALA A 18 20.19 -0.62 -17.48
CA ALA A 18 20.44 -2.06 -17.34
C ALA A 18 21.04 -2.39 -15.97
N ILE A 19 20.61 -3.51 -15.37
CA ILE A 19 21.17 -4.08 -14.14
C ILE A 19 21.59 -5.51 -14.46
N LEU A 20 22.90 -5.77 -14.41
CA LEU A 20 23.48 -7.04 -14.82
C LEU A 20 24.18 -7.69 -13.62
N CYS A 21 23.66 -8.82 -13.17
CA CYS A 21 24.24 -9.63 -12.10
C CYS A 21 24.92 -10.84 -12.72
N TYR A 22 26.23 -11.01 -12.47
CA TYR A 22 27.05 -12.11 -12.98
C TYR A 22 26.79 -12.46 -14.46
N PRO A 23 26.82 -11.47 -15.38
CA PRO A 23 26.36 -11.65 -16.76
C PRO A 23 27.36 -12.45 -17.60
N VAL A 24 26.83 -13.25 -18.54
CA VAL A 24 27.60 -13.71 -19.69
C VAL A 24 27.58 -12.62 -20.75
N ILE A 25 28.75 -12.06 -21.06
CA ILE A 25 28.92 -10.93 -21.98
C ILE A 25 29.72 -11.33 -23.20
N THR A 26 30.86 -11.98 -23.01
CA THR A 26 31.78 -12.32 -24.09
C THR A 26 31.66 -13.80 -24.45
N PHE A 27 31.67 -14.07 -25.76
CA PHE A 27 31.81 -15.42 -26.29
C PHE A 27 33.23 -15.75 -26.75
N THR A 28 34.16 -14.84 -26.48
CA THR A 28 35.57 -14.99 -26.82
C THR A 28 36.33 -15.67 -25.69
N ASP A 29 37.23 -16.58 -26.04
CA ASP A 29 38.14 -17.23 -25.10
C ASP A 29 39.18 -16.21 -24.56
N PRO A 30 39.68 -16.35 -23.31
CA PRO A 30 39.42 -17.45 -22.38
C PRO A 30 38.22 -17.24 -21.44
N PHE A 31 37.47 -16.13 -21.58
CA PHE A 31 36.46 -15.72 -20.58
C PHE A 31 35.02 -16.13 -20.93
N THR A 32 34.83 -16.86 -22.02
CA THR A 32 33.52 -17.32 -22.44
C THR A 32 32.91 -18.32 -21.47
N HIS A 33 31.60 -18.21 -21.25
CA HIS A 33 30.83 -19.32 -20.70
C HIS A 33 30.46 -20.30 -21.82
N GLY A 34 31.23 -21.39 -21.94
CA GLY A 34 31.13 -22.33 -23.06
C GLY A 34 29.73 -22.95 -23.26
N GLY A 35 29.01 -23.22 -22.16
CA GLY A 35 27.64 -23.72 -22.22
C GLY A 35 26.66 -22.72 -22.86
N SER A 36 26.74 -21.44 -22.51
CA SER A 36 25.90 -20.41 -23.11
C SER A 36 26.21 -20.20 -24.58
N ARG A 37 27.51 -20.17 -24.94
CA ARG A 37 27.94 -20.05 -26.34
C ARG A 37 27.40 -21.20 -27.17
N LYS A 38 27.58 -22.43 -26.70
CA LYS A 38 27.09 -23.64 -27.38
C LYS A 38 25.57 -23.63 -27.57
N ASN A 39 24.82 -23.27 -26.53
CA ASN A 39 23.36 -23.27 -26.60
C ASN A 39 22.80 -22.17 -27.49
N LEU A 40 23.46 -21.01 -27.57
CA LEU A 40 22.96 -19.89 -28.35
C LEU A 40 23.39 -19.94 -29.83
N ILE A 41 24.64 -20.32 -30.10
CA ILE A 41 25.24 -20.21 -31.44
C ILE A 41 25.91 -21.51 -31.94
N GLY A 42 25.75 -22.61 -31.21
CA GLY A 42 26.21 -23.94 -31.63
C GLY A 42 27.64 -24.27 -31.20
N GLU A 43 28.08 -25.50 -31.50
CA GLU A 43 29.40 -26.02 -31.08
C GLU A 43 30.57 -25.37 -31.84
N ASN A 44 30.37 -25.06 -33.12
CA ASN A 44 31.38 -24.48 -34.00
C ASN A 44 30.83 -23.19 -34.65
N PRO A 45 30.63 -22.12 -33.87
CA PRO A 45 30.07 -20.89 -34.39
C PRO A 45 31.05 -20.16 -35.31
N ASP A 46 30.50 -19.44 -36.30
CA ASP A 46 31.28 -18.52 -37.12
C ASP A 46 31.87 -17.37 -36.28
N ALA A 47 33.07 -16.91 -36.64
CA ALA A 47 33.78 -15.87 -35.90
C ALA A 47 33.01 -14.53 -35.84
N GLU A 48 32.31 -14.17 -36.93
CA GLU A 48 31.47 -12.95 -36.94
C GLU A 48 30.26 -13.12 -36.02
N LEU A 49 29.73 -14.34 -35.89
CA LEU A 49 28.64 -14.63 -34.97
C LEU A 49 29.10 -14.56 -33.51
N VAL A 50 30.28 -15.10 -33.21
CA VAL A 50 30.93 -14.97 -31.88
C VAL A 50 31.10 -13.50 -31.52
N LYS A 51 31.62 -12.70 -32.45
CA LYS A 51 31.80 -11.25 -32.27
C LYS A 51 30.47 -10.54 -32.09
N PHE A 52 29.47 -10.85 -32.91
CA PHE A 52 28.15 -10.23 -32.85
C PHE A 52 27.49 -10.46 -31.47
N TYR A 53 27.59 -11.66 -30.92
CA TYR A 53 27.04 -11.98 -29.59
C TYR A 53 27.98 -11.69 -28.41
N SER A 54 29.20 -11.20 -28.68
CA SER A 54 30.10 -10.68 -27.65
C SER A 54 29.75 -9.22 -27.38
N ASN A 55 28.88 -8.99 -26.40
CA ASN A 55 28.19 -7.71 -26.19
C ASN A 55 29.13 -6.54 -25.87
N GLU A 56 30.32 -6.80 -25.32
CA GLU A 56 31.36 -5.78 -25.10
C GLU A 56 31.86 -5.14 -26.39
N THR A 57 31.69 -5.82 -27.53
CA THR A 57 32.09 -5.31 -28.85
C THR A 57 30.97 -4.54 -29.56
N GLN A 58 29.75 -4.57 -29.01
CA GLN A 58 28.54 -3.99 -29.62
C GLN A 58 28.10 -2.68 -28.94
N ILE A 59 28.91 -2.15 -28.01
CA ILE A 59 28.58 -0.94 -27.25
C ILE A 59 28.57 0.30 -28.15
N THR A 60 27.54 1.11 -28.00
CA THR A 60 27.39 2.42 -28.66
C THR A 60 27.01 3.49 -27.64
N ASP A 61 26.96 4.75 -28.07
CA ASP A 61 26.43 5.86 -27.26
C ASP A 61 24.94 5.71 -26.89
N LYS A 62 24.20 4.83 -27.60
CA LYS A 62 22.81 4.48 -27.31
C LYS A 62 22.66 3.40 -26.24
N THR A 63 23.74 2.72 -25.87
CA THR A 63 23.68 1.70 -24.81
C THR A 63 23.23 2.35 -23.50
N PRO A 64 22.25 1.75 -22.78
CA PRO A 64 21.72 2.36 -21.57
C PRO A 64 22.75 2.43 -20.43
N PRO A 65 22.59 3.39 -19.49
CA PRO A 65 23.33 3.38 -18.24
C PRO A 65 23.25 2.01 -17.56
N THR A 66 24.39 1.47 -17.13
CA THR A 66 24.47 0.09 -16.66
C THR A 66 25.05 -0.02 -15.26
N PHE A 67 24.40 -0.78 -14.39
CA PHE A 67 24.93 -1.24 -13.12
C PHE A 67 25.33 -2.71 -13.22
N LEU A 68 26.53 -3.06 -12.76
CA LEU A 68 27.04 -4.43 -12.77
C LEU A 68 27.45 -4.90 -11.37
N PHE A 69 27.13 -6.15 -11.07
CA PHE A 69 27.56 -6.86 -9.87
C PHE A 69 28.16 -8.23 -10.25
N HIS A 70 29.29 -8.59 -9.66
CA HIS A 70 29.93 -9.91 -9.80
C HIS A 70 30.78 -10.23 -8.56
N SER A 71 31.26 -11.47 -8.45
CA SER A 71 32.26 -11.90 -7.47
C SER A 71 33.53 -12.44 -8.15
N THR A 72 34.68 -12.29 -7.50
CA THR A 72 35.99 -12.76 -7.99
C THR A 72 36.06 -14.28 -8.08
N VAL A 73 35.40 -14.98 -7.16
CA VAL A 73 35.41 -16.45 -7.08
C VAL A 73 34.29 -17.12 -7.88
N ASP A 74 33.57 -16.37 -8.73
CA ASP A 74 32.60 -16.98 -9.64
C ASP A 74 33.34 -17.82 -10.69
N THR A 75 33.21 -19.14 -10.57
CA THR A 75 33.80 -20.11 -11.49
C THR A 75 32.84 -20.52 -12.61
N ALA A 76 31.55 -20.17 -12.51
CA ALA A 76 30.57 -20.48 -13.55
C ALA A 76 30.67 -19.45 -14.67
N VAL A 77 30.71 -18.17 -14.33
CA VAL A 77 30.92 -17.09 -15.28
C VAL A 77 32.07 -16.23 -14.77
N PRO A 78 33.21 -16.16 -15.50
CA PRO A 78 34.34 -15.38 -15.03
C PRO A 78 33.98 -13.88 -14.90
N PRO A 79 34.45 -13.19 -13.83
CA PRO A 79 34.17 -11.77 -13.59
C PRO A 79 34.63 -10.86 -14.73
N GLU A 80 35.55 -11.33 -15.58
CA GLU A 80 36.00 -10.65 -16.78
C GLU A 80 34.87 -10.31 -17.74
N ASN A 81 33.77 -11.07 -17.76
CA ASN A 81 32.58 -10.68 -18.51
C ASN A 81 32.07 -9.29 -18.10
N SER A 82 31.98 -9.03 -16.79
CA SER A 82 31.58 -7.72 -16.27
C SER A 82 32.66 -6.66 -16.49
N ILE A 83 33.94 -7.01 -16.31
CA ILE A 83 35.07 -6.09 -16.44
C ILE A 83 35.22 -5.60 -17.89
N LEU A 84 35.12 -6.51 -18.87
CA LEU A 84 35.19 -6.19 -20.30
C LEU A 84 34.02 -5.29 -20.71
N PHE A 85 32.80 -5.62 -20.29
CA PHE A 85 31.63 -4.79 -20.58
C PHE A 85 31.75 -3.39 -19.99
N TYR A 86 32.10 -3.29 -18.70
CA TYR A 86 32.32 -2.01 -18.03
C TYR A 86 33.40 -1.18 -18.73
N SER A 87 34.50 -1.81 -19.14
CA SER A 87 35.59 -1.14 -19.87
C SER A 87 35.11 -0.60 -21.22
N ALA A 88 34.30 -1.37 -21.95
CA ALA A 88 33.71 -0.95 -23.21
C ALA A 88 32.71 0.21 -23.03
N LEU A 89 31.81 0.13 -22.03
CA LEU A 89 30.89 1.20 -21.65
C LEU A 89 31.63 2.51 -21.34
N ARG A 90 32.68 2.43 -20.51
CA ARG A 90 33.54 3.57 -20.17
C ARG A 90 34.20 4.18 -21.40
N LYS A 91 34.75 3.36 -22.30
CA LYS A 91 35.36 3.82 -23.55
C LYS A 91 34.36 4.55 -24.45
N ALA A 92 33.12 4.07 -24.51
CA ALA A 92 32.02 4.70 -25.24
C ALA A 92 31.37 5.89 -24.51
N LYS A 93 31.88 6.26 -23.32
CA LYS A 93 31.32 7.31 -22.44
C LYS A 93 29.88 7.04 -21.99
N VAL A 94 29.47 5.77 -21.99
CA VAL A 94 28.19 5.34 -21.43
C VAL A 94 28.32 5.30 -19.90
N PRO A 95 27.39 5.89 -19.13
CA PRO A 95 27.47 5.87 -17.68
C PRO A 95 27.38 4.43 -17.14
N ALA A 96 28.35 4.01 -16.34
CA ALA A 96 28.40 2.66 -15.80
C ALA A 96 28.96 2.62 -14.37
N GLU A 97 28.51 1.65 -13.58
CA GLU A 97 29.04 1.34 -12.25
C GLU A 97 29.24 -0.17 -12.12
N LEU A 98 30.38 -0.61 -11.59
CA LEU A 98 30.76 -2.01 -11.44
C LEU A 98 31.21 -2.29 -10.00
N HIS A 99 30.63 -3.32 -9.38
CA HIS A 99 31.08 -3.86 -8.10
C HIS A 99 31.56 -5.31 -8.27
N ILE A 100 32.81 -5.58 -7.90
CA ILE A 100 33.39 -6.93 -7.81
C ILE A 100 33.62 -7.26 -6.34
N TYR A 101 32.96 -8.29 -5.84
CA TYR A 101 33.10 -8.77 -4.47
C TYR A 101 34.12 -9.91 -4.40
N GLU A 102 34.95 -9.97 -3.35
CA GLU A 102 35.96 -11.03 -3.24
C GLU A 102 35.33 -12.44 -3.21
N LYS A 103 34.17 -12.58 -2.53
CA LYS A 103 33.50 -13.87 -2.31
C LYS A 103 32.04 -13.83 -2.76
N GLY A 104 31.52 -15.00 -3.10
CA GLY A 104 30.13 -15.22 -3.53
C GLY A 104 30.09 -16.21 -4.69
N ALA A 105 29.23 -17.23 -4.61
CA ALA A 105 29.02 -18.14 -5.74
C ALA A 105 28.18 -17.48 -6.83
N HIS A 106 28.11 -18.11 -8.01
CA HIS A 106 27.14 -17.74 -9.02
C HIS A 106 25.71 -17.88 -8.48
N GLY A 107 24.81 -16.96 -8.83
CA GLY A 107 23.38 -17.10 -8.49
C GLY A 107 23.00 -16.85 -7.03
N VAL A 108 23.75 -16.02 -6.30
CA VAL A 108 23.51 -15.70 -4.87
C VAL A 108 22.22 -14.91 -4.56
N GLY A 109 21.52 -14.40 -5.59
CA GLY A 109 20.36 -13.52 -5.40
C GLY A 109 20.69 -12.30 -4.55
N LEU A 110 19.82 -11.97 -3.58
CA LEU A 110 20.03 -10.85 -2.66
C LEU A 110 21.04 -11.12 -1.53
N ALA A 111 21.50 -12.37 -1.36
CA ALA A 111 22.48 -12.76 -0.35
C ALA A 111 22.19 -12.25 1.08
N GLN A 112 20.92 -12.18 1.51
CA GLN A 112 20.48 -11.51 2.75
C GLN A 112 21.18 -11.97 4.04
N LYS A 113 21.74 -13.19 4.05
CA LYS A 113 22.45 -13.76 5.20
C LYS A 113 23.97 -13.49 5.19
N ASP A 114 24.51 -12.98 4.08
CA ASP A 114 25.92 -12.65 3.93
C ASP A 114 26.14 -11.16 4.25
N PRO A 115 26.97 -10.83 5.25
CA PRO A 115 27.10 -9.45 5.75
C PRO A 115 27.80 -8.51 4.76
N VAL A 116 28.57 -9.04 3.81
CA VAL A 116 29.28 -8.23 2.81
C VAL A 116 28.51 -8.23 1.51
N LEU A 117 28.14 -9.41 1.02
CA LEU A 117 27.52 -9.58 -0.28
C LEU A 117 26.13 -8.95 -0.33
N SER A 118 25.35 -9.01 0.76
CA SER A 118 24.02 -8.36 0.83
C SER A 118 24.04 -6.86 0.50
N SER A 119 25.20 -6.20 0.68
CA SER A 119 25.35 -4.76 0.41
C SER A 119 25.21 -4.38 -1.07
N TRP A 120 25.34 -5.32 -2.02
CA TRP A 120 25.24 -5.02 -3.46
C TRP A 120 23.88 -4.38 -3.82
N SER A 121 22.80 -4.85 -3.19
CA SER A 121 21.45 -4.31 -3.39
C SER A 121 21.32 -2.86 -2.90
N GLY A 122 22.03 -2.51 -1.82
CA GLY A 122 22.15 -1.14 -1.33
C GLY A 122 22.91 -0.24 -2.32
N ARG A 123 24.00 -0.73 -2.90
CA ARG A 123 24.76 -0.02 -3.95
C ARG A 123 23.91 0.25 -5.19
N LEU A 124 23.12 -0.73 -5.61
CA LEU A 124 22.15 -0.55 -6.69
C LEU A 124 21.12 0.52 -6.34
N SER A 125 20.57 0.49 -5.12
CA SER A 125 19.61 1.50 -4.67
C SER A 125 20.20 2.92 -4.73
N ASP A 126 21.42 3.10 -4.27
CA ASP A 126 22.12 4.40 -4.32
C ASP A 126 22.36 4.85 -5.77
N TRP A 127 22.79 3.94 -6.65
CA TRP A 127 22.96 4.21 -8.07
C TRP A 127 21.65 4.62 -8.76
N MET A 128 20.54 3.97 -8.43
CA MET A 128 19.23 4.33 -8.98
C MET A 128 18.73 5.68 -8.42
N LYS A 129 18.95 5.98 -7.13
CA LYS A 129 18.61 7.28 -6.52
C LYS A 129 19.39 8.42 -7.13
N THR A 130 20.71 8.29 -7.26
CA THR A 130 21.55 9.34 -7.86
C THR A 130 21.16 9.67 -9.31
N ARG A 131 20.54 8.71 -10.01
CA ARG A 131 20.06 8.87 -11.39
C ARG A 131 18.60 9.30 -11.50
N GLY A 132 17.91 9.50 -10.38
CA GLY A 132 16.49 9.86 -10.38
C GLY A 132 15.55 8.72 -10.75
N TYR A 133 16.04 7.50 -10.94
CA TYR A 133 15.20 6.31 -11.12
C TYR A 133 14.50 5.90 -9.83
N LEU A 134 15.08 6.27 -8.68
CA LEU A 134 14.50 6.10 -7.34
C LEU A 134 14.43 7.45 -6.59
N ASN A 135 13.80 8.51 -7.13
CA ASN A 135 13.51 9.76 -6.39
C ASN A 135 12.06 10.18 -6.69
N LYS A 136 11.16 10.51 -5.76
CA LYS A 136 11.19 11.12 -4.42
C LYS A 136 10.28 10.26 -3.51
N PRO A 137 10.51 10.15 -2.18
CA PRO A 137 9.50 9.54 -1.32
C PRO A 137 8.17 10.26 -1.57
N LYS A 138 7.14 9.50 -1.94
CA LYS A 138 5.81 10.05 -2.11
C LYS A 138 5.42 10.79 -0.83
N PRO A 139 4.73 11.93 -0.93
CA PRO A 139 4.27 12.65 0.25
C PRO A 139 3.47 11.72 1.17
N SER A 140 3.89 11.64 2.43
CA SER A 140 3.21 10.87 3.46
C SER A 140 3.15 11.72 4.71
N TYR A 141 1.94 11.93 5.22
CA TYR A 141 1.70 12.74 6.40
C TYR A 141 0.89 11.91 7.38
N ASP A 142 1.34 11.86 8.63
CA ASP A 142 0.62 11.22 9.74
C ASP A 142 0.05 12.24 10.72
N ASP A 143 0.23 13.53 10.46
CA ASP A 143 -0.18 14.67 11.27
C ASP A 143 -0.82 15.76 10.39
N PRO A 144 -2.10 16.11 10.61
CA PRO A 144 -2.79 17.14 9.81
C PRO A 144 -2.14 18.52 9.89
N ALA A 145 -1.47 18.86 11.00
CA ALA A 145 -0.80 20.15 11.13
C ALA A 145 0.46 20.27 10.26
N LYS A 146 0.99 19.15 9.75
CA LYS A 146 2.21 19.08 8.93
C LYS A 146 1.94 18.90 7.44
N VAL A 147 0.67 18.83 7.03
CA VAL A 147 0.33 18.61 5.62
C VAL A 147 0.64 19.85 4.81
N ALA A 148 1.66 19.76 3.95
CA ALA A 148 2.05 20.83 3.04
C ALA A 148 1.37 20.74 1.66
N ASP A 149 0.74 19.60 1.36
CA ASP A 149 0.05 19.37 0.09
C ASP A 149 -1.30 20.10 0.07
N PRO A 150 -1.54 21.02 -0.89
CA PRO A 150 -2.76 21.80 -0.95
C PRO A 150 -4.02 20.98 -1.27
N ASP A 151 -3.87 19.79 -1.86
CA ASP A 151 -5.00 18.92 -2.20
C ASP A 151 -5.73 18.44 -0.95
N PHE A 152 -5.05 18.40 0.21
CA PHE A 152 -5.64 18.04 1.49
C PHE A 152 -6.80 18.97 1.90
N ALA A 153 -6.73 20.25 1.55
CA ALA A 153 -7.80 21.21 1.85
C ALA A 153 -9.10 20.89 1.10
N VAL A 154 -9.00 20.23 -0.05
CA VAL A 154 -10.15 19.81 -0.88
C VAL A 154 -10.58 18.38 -0.56
N GLN A 155 -9.66 17.50 -0.18
CA GLN A 155 -10.00 16.14 0.21
C GLN A 155 -10.97 16.13 1.40
N GLY A 156 -11.92 15.20 1.38
CA GLY A 156 -12.82 14.94 2.49
C GLY A 156 -14.25 14.66 2.03
N GLU A 157 -15.17 14.79 2.97
CA GLU A 157 -16.58 14.53 2.76
C GLU A 157 -17.35 15.84 2.54
N TYR A 158 -18.36 15.78 1.70
CA TYR A 158 -19.29 16.86 1.44
C TYR A 158 -20.72 16.30 1.49
N SER A 159 -21.65 17.08 2.02
CA SER A 159 -23.06 16.70 2.09
C SER A 159 -23.93 17.91 1.76
N GLY A 160 -25.06 17.64 1.11
CA GLY A 160 -26.04 18.66 0.78
C GLY A 160 -27.24 18.08 0.06
N GLU A 161 -27.91 18.91 -0.73
CA GLU A 161 -29.12 18.54 -1.47
C GLU A 161 -28.95 18.84 -2.95
N ILE A 162 -29.58 18.00 -3.76
CA ILE A 162 -29.79 18.19 -5.20
C ILE A 162 -31.29 18.19 -5.49
N ASP A 163 -31.69 18.86 -6.56
CA ASP A 163 -33.03 18.76 -7.12
C ASP A 163 -33.17 17.45 -7.88
N GLY A 164 -34.20 16.66 -7.56
CA GLY A 164 -34.57 15.44 -8.27
C GLY A 164 -36.03 15.46 -8.72
N ASP A 165 -36.43 14.41 -9.44
CA ASP A 165 -37.76 14.34 -10.06
C ASP A 165 -38.92 14.47 -9.05
N ASN A 166 -38.70 14.02 -7.81
CA ASN A 166 -39.69 14.05 -6.73
C ASN A 166 -39.36 15.09 -5.64
N GLY A 167 -38.66 16.16 -6.03
CA GLY A 167 -38.19 17.21 -5.13
C GLY A 167 -36.76 16.99 -4.65
N LYS A 168 -36.39 17.68 -3.57
CA LYS A 168 -35.02 17.67 -3.07
C LYS A 168 -34.59 16.31 -2.53
N GLN A 169 -33.37 15.92 -2.85
CA GLN A 169 -32.75 14.66 -2.43
C GLN A 169 -31.39 14.93 -1.79
N LYS A 170 -31.09 14.22 -0.70
CA LYS A 170 -29.78 14.30 -0.04
C LYS A 170 -28.72 13.66 -0.93
N LEU A 171 -27.57 14.31 -1.05
CA LEU A 171 -26.40 13.81 -1.78
C LEU A 171 -25.17 13.88 -0.87
N GLY A 172 -24.46 12.76 -0.76
CA GLY A 172 -23.11 12.69 -0.19
C GLY A 172 -22.06 12.66 -1.28
N LEU A 173 -20.90 13.26 -1.05
CA LEU A 173 -19.76 13.21 -1.95
C LEU A 173 -18.47 13.00 -1.15
N GLN A 174 -17.72 11.96 -1.48
CA GLN A 174 -16.36 11.75 -0.98
C GLN A 174 -15.38 12.21 -2.07
N VAL A 175 -14.49 13.15 -1.75
CA VAL A 175 -13.48 13.69 -2.66
C VAL A 175 -12.11 13.25 -2.18
N ILE A 176 -11.40 12.52 -3.02
CA ILE A 176 -10.16 11.81 -2.72
C ILE A 176 -9.03 12.48 -3.50
N ALA A 177 -8.02 13.01 -2.81
CA ALA A 177 -6.85 13.56 -3.48
C ALA A 177 -6.00 12.44 -4.11
N ARG A 178 -5.46 12.73 -5.29
CA ARG A 178 -4.60 11.85 -6.10
C ARG A 178 -3.21 12.43 -6.34
N GLY A 179 -2.92 13.57 -5.69
CA GLY A 179 -1.66 14.30 -5.80
C GLY A 179 -1.59 15.17 -7.05
N GLY A 180 -0.82 16.25 -6.96
CA GLY A 180 -0.57 17.14 -8.10
C GLY A 180 -1.83 17.82 -8.64
N GLY A 181 -2.81 18.14 -7.78
CA GLY A 181 -4.05 18.77 -8.19
C GLY A 181 -5.07 17.84 -8.83
N LYS A 182 -4.85 16.51 -8.76
CA LYS A 182 -5.78 15.50 -9.28
C LYS A 182 -6.65 14.94 -8.17
N PHE A 183 -7.89 14.61 -8.51
CA PHE A 183 -8.87 14.08 -7.57
C PHE A 183 -9.66 12.95 -8.22
N GLN A 184 -10.15 12.05 -7.38
CA GLN A 184 -11.31 11.24 -7.69
C GLN A 184 -12.43 11.67 -6.75
N ALA A 185 -13.68 11.60 -7.18
CA ALA A 185 -14.81 11.79 -6.31
C ALA A 185 -15.85 10.71 -6.52
N ILE A 186 -16.56 10.35 -5.45
CA ILE A 186 -17.65 9.38 -5.47
C ILE A 186 -18.89 10.04 -4.87
N ALA A 187 -19.95 10.15 -5.67
CA ALA A 187 -21.24 10.67 -5.22
C ALA A 187 -22.19 9.53 -4.83
N TYR A 188 -22.99 9.77 -3.79
CA TYR A 188 -23.87 8.80 -3.14
C TYR A 188 -25.26 9.42 -2.94
N LEU A 189 -26.30 8.82 -3.52
CA LEU A 189 -27.68 9.29 -3.33
C LEU A 189 -28.20 8.84 -1.95
N GLY A 190 -28.98 9.71 -1.32
CA GLY A 190 -29.47 9.51 0.05
C GLY A 190 -28.49 10.00 1.12
N GLY A 191 -27.21 10.22 0.78
CA GLY A 191 -26.19 10.75 1.70
C GLY A 191 -24.89 9.96 1.68
N LEU A 192 -23.99 10.26 2.62
CA LEU A 192 -22.69 9.57 2.74
C LEU A 192 -22.86 8.13 3.26
N PRO A 193 -21.89 7.22 3.06
CA PRO A 193 -21.89 5.89 3.68
C PRO A 193 -22.12 5.98 5.20
N GLY A 194 -23.12 5.26 5.71
CA GLY A 194 -23.54 5.31 7.12
C GLY A 194 -24.33 6.56 7.53
N ASP A 195 -24.69 7.43 6.59
CA ASP A 195 -25.49 8.64 6.82
C ASP A 195 -26.52 8.87 5.69
N GLY A 196 -27.38 7.88 5.50
CA GLY A 196 -28.53 7.94 4.59
C GLY A 196 -28.30 7.40 3.19
N TRP A 197 -27.07 7.03 2.82
CA TRP A 197 -26.80 6.35 1.54
C TRP A 197 -27.72 5.13 1.36
N ASP A 198 -28.29 4.99 0.15
CA ASP A 198 -29.23 3.92 -0.20
C ASP A 198 -28.58 2.52 -0.35
N GLY A 199 -27.25 2.43 -0.27
CA GLY A 199 -26.47 1.20 -0.36
C GLY A 199 -26.15 0.72 -1.78
N ASN A 200 -26.63 1.41 -2.82
CA ASN A 200 -26.43 1.01 -4.22
C ASN A 200 -25.87 2.13 -5.10
N SER A 201 -26.29 3.36 -4.86
CA SER A 201 -25.95 4.52 -5.69
C SER A 201 -24.50 4.95 -5.48
N ARG A 202 -23.66 4.75 -6.49
CA ARG A 202 -22.24 5.11 -6.43
C ARG A 202 -21.77 5.65 -7.78
N PHE A 203 -21.63 6.97 -7.88
CA PHE A 203 -21.29 7.64 -9.14
C PHE A 203 -19.87 8.20 -9.09
N PRO A 204 -18.90 7.57 -9.77
CA PRO A 204 -17.54 8.07 -9.84
C PRO A 204 -17.43 9.30 -10.74
N ALA A 205 -16.50 10.18 -10.39
CA ALA A 205 -16.09 11.33 -11.18
C ALA A 205 -14.58 11.55 -11.05
N ASP A 206 -13.97 12.02 -12.14
CA ASP A 206 -12.58 12.45 -12.15
C ASP A 206 -12.50 13.96 -11.92
N GLY A 207 -11.44 14.40 -11.23
CA GLY A 207 -11.28 15.77 -10.79
C GLY A 207 -9.91 16.36 -11.08
N GLU A 208 -9.88 17.65 -11.42
CA GLU A 208 -8.64 18.39 -11.63
C GLU A 208 -8.76 19.83 -11.11
N LEU A 209 -7.73 20.30 -10.42
CA LEU A 209 -7.61 21.68 -9.97
C LEU A 209 -7.30 22.59 -11.17
N LYS A 210 -8.23 23.49 -11.49
CA LYS A 210 -8.11 24.49 -12.55
C LYS A 210 -8.49 25.86 -12.02
N ASN A 211 -7.63 26.85 -12.24
CA ASN A 211 -7.90 28.25 -11.90
C ASN A 211 -8.40 28.46 -10.44
N GLY A 212 -7.85 27.69 -9.49
CA GLY A 212 -8.21 27.79 -8.07
C GLY A 212 -9.50 27.08 -7.63
N ALA A 213 -10.11 26.28 -8.51
CA ALA A 213 -11.26 25.43 -8.19
C ALA A 213 -11.06 24.02 -8.76
N VAL A 214 -11.59 22.99 -8.09
CA VAL A 214 -11.58 21.63 -8.63
C VAL A 214 -12.78 21.44 -9.53
N GLU A 215 -12.55 21.06 -10.78
CA GLU A 215 -13.59 20.64 -11.72
C GLU A 215 -13.72 19.12 -11.65
N LEU A 216 -14.90 18.63 -11.27
CA LEU A 216 -15.27 17.22 -11.29
C LEU A 216 -16.11 16.91 -12.52
N ARG A 217 -15.85 15.77 -13.16
CA ARG A 217 -16.59 15.26 -14.32
C ARG A 217 -16.96 13.80 -14.09
N GLY A 218 -18.25 13.56 -13.86
CA GLY A 218 -18.84 12.23 -13.87
C GLY A 218 -19.58 11.98 -15.18
N GLU A 219 -20.19 10.80 -15.30
CA GLU A 219 -20.93 10.41 -16.50
C GLU A 219 -22.20 11.28 -16.70
N THR A 220 -22.95 11.51 -15.63
CA THR A 220 -24.28 12.16 -15.68
C THR A 220 -24.28 13.62 -15.22
N ALA A 221 -23.23 14.05 -14.54
CA ALA A 221 -23.14 15.39 -13.97
C ALA A 221 -21.69 15.86 -13.86
N THR A 222 -21.53 17.18 -13.77
CA THR A 222 -20.25 17.83 -13.42
C THR A 222 -20.40 18.56 -12.08
N ALA A 223 -19.28 18.87 -11.44
CA ALA A 223 -19.31 19.73 -10.26
C ALA A 223 -18.09 20.63 -10.18
N THR A 224 -18.21 21.74 -9.45
CA THR A 224 -17.07 22.59 -9.10
C THR A 224 -16.92 22.65 -7.59
N ILE A 225 -15.71 22.44 -7.09
CA ILE A 225 -15.38 22.62 -5.67
C ILE A 225 -14.54 23.88 -5.51
N ALA A 226 -15.04 24.82 -4.70
CA ALA A 226 -14.31 26.01 -4.32
C ALA A 226 -14.66 26.41 -2.89
N LYS A 227 -13.65 26.74 -2.07
CA LYS A 227 -13.83 27.22 -0.68
C LYS A 227 -14.75 26.33 0.17
N GLY A 228 -14.61 25.01 0.04
CA GLY A 228 -15.40 24.04 0.81
C GLY A 228 -16.85 23.86 0.35
N VAL A 229 -17.23 24.44 -0.79
CA VAL A 229 -18.57 24.30 -1.38
C VAL A 229 -18.47 23.59 -2.73
N VAL A 230 -19.35 22.63 -2.95
CA VAL A 230 -19.52 21.91 -4.21
C VAL A 230 -20.79 22.42 -4.87
N LYS A 231 -20.71 22.84 -6.13
CA LYS A 231 -21.88 23.13 -6.97
C LYS A 231 -22.03 22.06 -8.03
N VAL A 232 -23.13 21.31 -7.99
CA VAL A 232 -23.41 20.20 -8.93
C VAL A 232 -24.20 20.75 -10.11
N ARG A 233 -23.83 20.32 -11.32
CA ARG A 233 -24.42 20.79 -12.58
C ARG A 233 -24.78 19.64 -13.51
N HIS A 234 -25.90 19.78 -14.20
CA HIS A 234 -26.21 18.92 -15.34
C HIS A 234 -25.19 19.16 -16.46
N ASN A 235 -25.09 18.24 -17.42
CA ASN A 235 -24.17 18.33 -18.57
C ASN A 235 -24.51 19.49 -19.56
N GLY A 236 -25.41 20.41 -19.19
CA GLY A 236 -25.71 21.68 -19.87
C GLY A 236 -25.38 22.94 -19.06
N GLY A 237 -24.77 22.81 -17.87
CA GLY A 237 -24.22 23.92 -17.07
C GLY A 237 -25.14 24.50 -15.99
N GLU A 238 -26.41 24.13 -15.94
CA GLU A 238 -27.35 24.55 -14.88
C GLU A 238 -27.00 23.90 -13.53
N VAL A 239 -26.95 24.70 -12.47
CA VAL A 239 -26.71 24.23 -11.09
C VAL A 239 -28.03 23.73 -10.52
N PHE A 240 -28.03 22.48 -10.08
CA PHE A 240 -29.21 21.83 -9.48
C PHE A 240 -28.94 21.30 -8.07
N GLY A 241 -27.80 21.66 -7.48
CA GLY A 241 -27.54 21.33 -6.08
C GLY A 241 -26.23 21.87 -5.54
N GLU A 242 -26.16 21.90 -4.22
CA GLU A 242 -25.03 22.41 -3.46
C GLU A 242 -24.71 21.49 -2.28
N LEU A 243 -23.42 21.19 -2.10
CA LEU A 243 -22.92 20.45 -0.94
C LEU A 243 -21.87 21.28 -0.23
N LYS A 244 -21.77 21.11 1.09
CA LYS A 244 -20.76 21.75 1.93
C LYS A 244 -19.86 20.69 2.54
N LYS A 245 -18.58 21.04 2.74
CA LYS A 245 -17.63 20.16 3.40
C LYS A 245 -18.12 19.83 4.81
N VAL A 246 -18.07 18.56 5.19
CA VAL A 246 -18.45 18.06 6.52
C VAL A 246 -17.31 17.28 7.14
N GLU A 247 -17.22 17.32 8.46
CA GLU A 247 -16.26 16.54 9.24
C GLU A 247 -17.03 15.62 10.19
N ARG A 248 -17.23 14.37 9.76
CA ARG A 248 -17.85 13.35 10.61
C ARG A 248 -16.82 12.80 11.60
N LYS A 249 -17.29 12.48 12.81
CA LYS A 249 -16.48 11.88 13.88
C LYS A 249 -17.19 10.65 14.39
N SER A 250 -16.41 9.65 14.80
CA SER A 250 -16.97 8.49 15.47
C SER A 250 -17.68 8.89 16.77
N PRO A 251 -18.86 8.33 17.08
CA PRO A 251 -19.53 8.54 18.36
C PRO A 251 -18.81 7.84 19.53
N THR A 252 -17.91 6.89 19.26
CA THR A 252 -17.08 6.21 20.28
C THR A 252 -15.68 6.80 20.41
N LEU A 253 -15.40 7.93 19.74
CA LEU A 253 -14.12 8.62 19.89
C LEU A 253 -13.92 9.11 21.34
N PHE A 254 -12.75 8.84 21.90
CA PHE A 254 -12.40 9.09 23.30
C PHE A 254 -13.31 8.36 24.30
N ALA A 255 -13.92 7.24 23.90
CA ALA A 255 -14.69 6.41 24.82
C ALA A 255 -13.80 6.01 26.00
N LYS A 256 -14.24 6.37 27.21
CA LYS A 256 -13.53 6.03 28.43
C LYS A 256 -13.56 4.50 28.60
N PRO A 257 -12.44 3.88 29.00
CA PRO A 257 -12.44 2.48 29.38
C PRO A 257 -13.52 2.25 30.46
N PRO A 258 -14.43 1.29 30.28
CA PRO A 258 -15.41 0.96 31.31
C PRO A 258 -14.74 0.36 32.54
N GLU A 259 -15.49 0.26 33.64
CA GLU A 259 -14.99 -0.37 34.86
C GLU A 259 -14.55 -1.82 34.60
N GLY A 260 -13.37 -2.18 35.08
CA GLY A 260 -12.76 -3.50 34.84
C GLY A 260 -12.08 -3.68 33.48
N ALA A 261 -12.05 -2.64 32.63
CA ALA A 261 -11.29 -2.68 31.39
C ALA A 261 -9.78 -2.74 31.64
N ILE A 262 -9.10 -3.58 30.87
CA ILE A 262 -7.65 -3.61 30.75
C ILE A 262 -7.26 -2.52 29.75
N VAL A 263 -6.57 -1.49 30.24
CA VAL A 263 -6.04 -0.42 29.39
C VAL A 263 -4.71 -0.85 28.80
N LEU A 264 -4.63 -0.94 27.47
CA LEU A 264 -3.41 -1.31 26.75
C LEU A 264 -2.61 -0.09 26.32
N PHE A 265 -3.28 1.01 25.98
CA PHE A 265 -2.62 2.26 25.64
C PHE A 265 -3.53 3.47 25.89
N ASP A 266 -3.07 4.39 26.75
CA ASP A 266 -3.78 5.63 27.12
C ASP A 266 -3.07 6.91 26.62
N GLY A 267 -1.98 6.77 25.87
CA GLY A 267 -1.16 7.88 25.38
C GLY A 267 0.10 8.17 26.21
N LYS A 268 0.33 7.48 27.35
CA LYS A 268 1.51 7.75 28.20
C LYS A 268 2.75 6.94 27.80
N ASN A 269 2.61 5.63 27.68
CA ASN A 269 3.70 4.72 27.30
C ASN A 269 3.15 3.49 26.57
N ALA A 270 4.05 2.69 26.01
CA ALA A 270 3.72 1.47 25.28
C ALA A 270 4.15 0.20 26.04
N ASP A 271 4.14 0.22 27.38
CA ASP A 271 4.68 -0.86 28.22
C ASP A 271 3.91 -2.18 28.06
N GLU A 272 2.65 -2.13 27.67
CA GLU A 272 1.82 -3.32 27.39
C GLU A 272 2.14 -3.97 26.03
N PHE A 273 3.06 -3.38 25.24
CA PHE A 273 3.43 -3.86 23.91
C PHE A 273 4.90 -4.24 23.79
N GLU A 274 5.17 -5.31 23.04
CA GLU A 274 6.52 -5.68 22.61
C GLU A 274 7.01 -4.70 21.54
N GLY A 275 8.21 -4.13 21.72
CA GLY A 275 8.78 -3.18 20.77
C GLY A 275 8.02 -1.86 20.63
N GLY A 276 7.15 -1.53 21.61
CA GLY A 276 6.30 -0.36 21.59
C GLY A 276 7.08 0.96 21.40
N ARG A 277 6.63 1.77 20.44
CA ARG A 277 7.17 3.12 20.18
C ARG A 277 6.03 4.14 20.22
N VAL A 278 6.31 5.29 20.82
CA VAL A 278 5.36 6.39 20.96
C VAL A 278 5.93 7.62 20.28
N THR A 279 5.10 8.30 19.49
CA THR A 279 5.47 9.57 18.86
C THR A 279 5.59 10.69 19.90
N ALA A 280 6.22 11.81 19.54
CA ALA A 280 6.37 12.96 20.44
C ALA A 280 5.02 13.54 20.91
N ASP A 281 3.95 13.37 20.13
CA ASP A 281 2.58 13.77 20.44
C ASP A 281 1.75 12.67 21.15
N GLY A 282 2.39 11.60 21.63
CA GLY A 282 1.74 10.61 22.49
C GLY A 282 0.92 9.55 21.76
N LEU A 283 1.23 9.26 20.49
CA LEU A 283 0.51 8.25 19.70
C LEU A 283 1.32 6.97 19.56
N LEU A 284 0.65 5.82 19.68
CA LEU A 284 1.28 4.52 19.49
C LEU A 284 1.56 4.30 18.00
N MET A 285 2.78 3.89 17.69
CA MET A 285 3.16 3.47 16.34
C MET A 285 2.73 2.02 16.08
N GLN A 286 2.45 1.73 14.82
CA GLN A 286 2.20 0.39 14.27
C GLN A 286 3.39 -0.56 14.47
N GLY A 287 3.18 -1.86 14.23
CA GLY A 287 4.20 -2.90 14.35
C GLY A 287 4.40 -3.41 15.76
N VAL A 288 3.32 -3.54 16.53
CA VAL A 288 3.35 -3.89 17.95
C VAL A 288 2.45 -5.07 18.26
N THR A 289 2.86 -5.89 19.22
CA THR A 289 2.08 -7.01 19.75
C THR A 289 1.90 -6.83 21.25
N SER A 290 0.68 -6.99 21.77
CA SER A 290 0.46 -6.88 23.21
C SER A 290 1.10 -8.04 23.95
N LYS A 291 1.70 -7.75 25.10
CA LYS A 291 2.28 -8.76 26.01
C LYS A 291 1.20 -9.62 26.65
N ARG A 292 0.05 -9.01 26.94
CA ARG A 292 -1.15 -9.70 27.42
C ARG A 292 -1.83 -10.45 26.28
N LYS A 293 -2.41 -11.59 26.64
CA LYS A 293 -3.21 -12.44 25.76
C LYS A 293 -4.64 -12.49 26.28
N PHE A 294 -5.60 -12.57 25.37
CA PHE A 294 -7.03 -12.44 25.64
C PHE A 294 -7.81 -13.62 25.05
N GLN A 295 -8.93 -13.94 25.69
CA GLN A 295 -9.97 -14.81 25.14
C GLN A 295 -11.11 -13.99 24.54
N SER A 296 -12.35 -14.39 24.78
CA SER A 296 -13.55 -13.65 24.41
C SER A 296 -13.61 -12.32 25.15
N GLY A 297 -14.07 -11.27 24.47
CA GLY A 297 -14.18 -9.94 25.05
C GLY A 297 -14.43 -8.87 24.01
N THR A 298 -14.46 -7.64 24.50
CA THR A 298 -14.67 -6.44 23.69
C THR A 298 -13.39 -5.62 23.64
N LEU A 299 -12.89 -5.38 22.44
CA LEU A 299 -11.76 -4.50 22.16
C LEU A 299 -12.27 -3.16 21.65
N HIS A 300 -11.75 -2.07 22.21
CA HIS A 300 -11.84 -0.74 21.64
C HIS A 300 -10.44 -0.26 21.24
N LEU A 301 -10.35 0.36 20.07
CA LEU A 301 -9.16 1.09 19.65
C LEU A 301 -9.53 2.27 18.76
N GLU A 302 -8.71 3.31 18.83
CA GLU A 302 -8.73 4.41 17.88
C GLU A 302 -7.52 4.34 16.96
N PHE A 303 -7.74 4.57 15.67
CA PHE A 303 -6.69 4.60 14.67
C PHE A 303 -6.83 5.79 13.72
N ARG A 304 -5.72 6.19 13.11
CA ARG A 304 -5.63 7.25 12.11
C ARG A 304 -4.75 6.78 10.97
N THR A 305 -5.31 6.74 9.77
CA THR A 305 -4.56 6.45 8.55
C THR A 305 -3.84 7.72 8.06
N PRO A 306 -2.65 7.59 7.46
CA PRO A 306 -1.89 8.71 6.95
C PRO A 306 -2.48 9.26 5.65
N PHE A 307 -2.24 10.55 5.38
CA PHE A 307 -2.52 11.13 4.07
C PHE A 307 -1.38 10.85 3.09
N MET A 308 -1.67 10.03 2.08
CA MET A 308 -0.71 9.54 1.07
C MET A 308 -1.33 9.68 -0.33
N PRO A 309 -1.45 10.91 -0.87
CA PRO A 309 -2.27 11.19 -2.05
C PRO A 309 -1.80 10.46 -3.33
N GLU A 310 -0.52 10.14 -3.42
CA GLU A 310 0.08 9.46 -4.58
C GLU A 310 0.09 7.92 -4.47
N ASP A 311 -0.33 7.36 -3.33
CA ASP A 311 -0.40 5.91 -3.10
C ASP A 311 -1.81 5.37 -3.31
N GLN A 312 -1.89 4.08 -3.68
CA GLN A 312 -3.14 3.40 -4.02
C GLN A 312 -3.16 1.96 -3.50
N GLY A 313 -4.36 1.41 -3.40
CA GLY A 313 -4.58 0.02 -2.98
C GLY A 313 -3.90 -0.30 -1.65
N GLN A 314 -3.29 -1.46 -1.55
CA GLN A 314 -2.62 -1.96 -0.33
C GLN A 314 -1.36 -1.16 0.06
N ALA A 315 -0.88 -0.23 -0.78
CA ALA A 315 0.23 0.66 -0.44
C ALA A 315 -0.22 1.93 0.27
N ARG A 316 -1.54 2.19 0.38
CA ARG A 316 -2.08 3.45 0.90
C ARG A 316 -2.59 3.29 2.33
N GLY A 317 -1.75 3.61 3.31
CA GLY A 317 -2.17 3.67 4.72
C GLY A 317 -2.50 2.31 5.35
N ASN A 318 -1.81 1.25 4.91
CA ASN A 318 -2.05 -0.14 5.33
C ASN A 318 -1.42 -0.47 6.69
N SER A 319 -2.19 -1.14 7.54
CA SER A 319 -1.85 -1.80 8.80
C SER A 319 -2.91 -2.89 9.03
N GLY A 320 -3.05 -3.43 10.23
CA GLY A 320 -4.08 -4.44 10.50
C GLY A 320 -4.28 -4.62 12.00
N CYS A 321 -5.53 -4.82 12.41
CA CYS A 321 -5.89 -5.15 13.79
C CYS A 321 -6.18 -6.65 13.91
N TYR A 322 -5.19 -7.41 14.36
CA TYR A 322 -5.31 -8.86 14.53
C TYR A 322 -5.83 -9.19 15.94
N VAL A 323 -7.08 -9.60 16.00
CA VAL A 323 -7.71 -10.11 17.22
C VAL A 323 -7.16 -11.51 17.53
N GLN A 324 -6.75 -11.73 18.77
CA GLN A 324 -5.95 -12.88 19.21
C GLN A 324 -4.64 -13.10 18.42
N GLY A 325 -4.20 -12.13 17.60
CA GLY A 325 -3.06 -12.28 16.70
C GLY A 325 -3.37 -13.25 15.56
N ARG A 326 -4.65 -13.56 15.33
CA ARG A 326 -5.13 -14.59 14.38
C ARG A 326 -6.02 -14.03 13.29
N TYR A 327 -6.91 -13.11 13.64
CA TYR A 327 -7.99 -12.66 12.75
C TYR A 327 -7.90 -11.16 12.54
N GLU A 328 -7.52 -10.77 11.33
CA GLU A 328 -7.34 -9.39 10.92
C GLU A 328 -8.69 -8.72 10.65
N VAL A 329 -8.96 -7.65 11.41
CA VAL A 329 -9.81 -6.56 10.97
C VAL A 329 -8.90 -5.55 10.28
N GLN A 330 -9.04 -5.44 8.97
CA GLN A 330 -8.12 -4.69 8.12
C GLN A 330 -8.11 -3.19 8.45
N VAL A 331 -6.93 -2.57 8.50
CA VAL A 331 -6.77 -1.11 8.64
C VAL A 331 -6.12 -0.57 7.37
N LEU A 332 -6.87 0.20 6.58
CA LEU A 332 -6.39 0.75 5.31
C LEU A 332 -6.99 2.14 5.08
N ASP A 333 -6.30 3.02 4.33
CA ASP A 333 -6.97 4.21 3.78
C ASP A 333 -7.85 3.78 2.59
N SER A 334 -9.06 3.33 2.91
CA SER A 334 -10.08 2.90 1.95
C SER A 334 -11.13 3.98 1.70
N PHE A 335 -10.84 5.24 2.01
CA PHE A 335 -11.76 6.35 1.78
C PHE A 335 -12.13 6.45 0.28
N GLY A 336 -13.43 6.36 -0.02
CA GLY A 336 -13.95 6.34 -1.39
C GLY A 336 -13.82 5.01 -2.14
N LEU A 337 -13.29 3.95 -1.52
CA LEU A 337 -13.21 2.61 -2.12
C LEU A 337 -14.51 1.81 -1.91
N GLU A 338 -14.57 0.60 -2.47
CA GLU A 338 -15.78 -0.23 -2.48
C GLU A 338 -16.11 -0.86 -1.12
N GLY A 339 -15.11 -1.06 -0.24
CA GLY A 339 -15.23 -1.83 0.98
C GLY A 339 -15.09 -3.33 0.73
N LYS A 340 -13.96 -3.76 0.17
CA LYS A 340 -13.64 -5.20 -0.03
C LYS A 340 -13.16 -5.87 1.27
N ASP A 341 -13.03 -7.19 1.24
CA ASP A 341 -12.56 -7.98 2.38
C ASP A 341 -11.12 -7.66 2.81
N ASN A 342 -10.31 -7.13 1.90
CA ASN A 342 -8.94 -6.66 2.14
C ASN A 342 -8.84 -5.13 2.22
N GLU A 343 -9.96 -4.42 2.36
CA GLU A 343 -10.06 -2.98 2.60
C GLU A 343 -10.51 -2.69 4.04
N CYS A 344 -10.45 -1.43 4.47
CA CYS A 344 -10.66 -1.02 5.86
C CYS A 344 -11.96 -1.58 6.47
N GLY A 345 -11.83 -2.33 7.56
CA GLY A 345 -12.92 -2.99 8.26
C GLY A 345 -13.26 -4.37 7.71
N GLY A 346 -12.70 -4.78 6.56
CA GLY A 346 -12.82 -6.14 6.06
C GLY A 346 -12.16 -7.17 6.97
N ILE A 347 -12.71 -8.38 6.98
CA ILE A 347 -12.04 -9.54 7.55
C ILE A 347 -11.31 -10.24 6.41
N TYR A 348 -9.97 -10.12 6.39
CA TYR A 348 -9.15 -10.45 5.23
C TYR A 348 -9.43 -11.85 4.69
N SER A 349 -9.83 -11.96 3.42
CA SER A 349 -10.20 -13.21 2.71
C SER A 349 -11.38 -14.00 3.30
N ILE A 350 -12.17 -13.38 4.18
CA ILE A 350 -13.34 -13.99 4.85
C ILE A 350 -14.61 -13.21 4.55
N SER A 351 -14.63 -11.89 4.77
CA SER A 351 -15.84 -11.08 4.58
C SER A 351 -15.51 -9.62 4.30
N ALA A 352 -16.14 -9.06 3.27
CA ALA A 352 -16.25 -7.63 3.07
C ALA A 352 -17.12 -6.99 4.18
N PRO A 353 -16.83 -5.76 4.63
CA PRO A 353 -17.72 -5.02 5.52
C PRO A 353 -19.06 -4.73 4.82
N ALA A 354 -20.15 -4.72 5.59
CA ALA A 354 -21.48 -4.39 5.05
C ALA A 354 -21.57 -2.97 4.47
N VAL A 355 -20.73 -2.05 4.96
CA VAL A 355 -20.59 -0.69 4.45
C VAL A 355 -19.16 -0.20 4.70
N ASN A 356 -18.56 0.44 3.70
CA ASN A 356 -17.27 1.11 3.87
C ASN A 356 -17.45 2.38 4.71
N MET A 357 -17.12 2.27 6.00
CA MET A 357 -17.19 3.38 6.96
C MET A 357 -15.87 4.12 7.15
N CYS A 358 -14.90 3.91 6.27
CA CYS A 358 -13.64 4.63 6.34
C CYS A 358 -13.88 6.14 6.12
N LEU A 359 -13.51 6.93 7.12
CA LEU A 359 -13.40 8.39 7.06
C LEU A 359 -12.14 8.79 6.26
N PRO A 360 -12.04 10.04 5.79
CA PRO A 360 -10.86 10.51 5.07
C PRO A 360 -9.58 10.38 5.92
N PRO A 361 -8.41 10.20 5.29
CA PRO A 361 -7.15 10.06 6.03
C PRO A 361 -6.89 11.27 6.91
N LEU A 362 -6.14 11.04 7.99
CA LEU A 362 -5.93 11.97 9.10
C LEU A 362 -7.15 12.26 9.99
N ALA A 363 -8.34 11.76 9.65
CA ALA A 363 -9.44 11.66 10.61
C ALA A 363 -9.19 10.49 11.57
N TRP A 364 -9.54 10.67 12.85
CA TRP A 364 -9.56 9.58 13.80
C TRP A 364 -10.79 8.72 13.62
N GLN A 365 -10.57 7.40 13.67
CA GLN A 365 -11.57 6.37 13.47
C GLN A 365 -11.55 5.41 14.66
N THR A 366 -12.67 4.73 14.91
CA THR A 366 -12.75 3.72 15.98
C THR A 366 -13.11 2.35 15.44
N TYR A 367 -12.51 1.32 16.05
CA TYR A 367 -13.08 0.00 16.07
C TYR A 367 -13.58 -0.36 17.47
N ASP A 368 -14.81 -0.84 17.52
CA ASP A 368 -15.39 -1.53 18.67
C ASP A 368 -15.70 -2.97 18.24
N ILE A 369 -14.95 -3.93 18.77
CA ILE A 369 -14.94 -5.32 18.32
C ILE A 369 -15.40 -6.22 19.47
N ASP A 370 -16.54 -6.90 19.32
CA ASP A 370 -16.95 -8.01 20.20
C ASP A 370 -16.47 -9.31 19.56
N TYR A 371 -15.58 -10.01 20.27
CA TYR A 371 -14.97 -11.24 19.83
C TYR A 371 -15.35 -12.39 20.77
N THR A 372 -15.74 -13.52 20.19
CA THR A 372 -15.96 -14.77 20.90
C THR A 372 -14.98 -15.82 20.38
N ALA A 373 -14.09 -16.31 21.26
CA ALA A 373 -13.09 -17.30 20.93
C ALA A 373 -13.72 -18.63 20.50
N GLY A 374 -13.01 -19.36 19.63
CA GLY A 374 -13.42 -20.70 19.25
C GLY A 374 -13.27 -21.68 20.41
N THR A 375 -14.08 -22.73 20.43
CA THR A 375 -13.92 -23.83 21.39
C THR A 375 -13.28 -25.02 20.70
N PHE A 376 -12.52 -25.79 21.45
CA PHE A 376 -11.75 -26.93 20.96
C PHE A 376 -12.04 -28.16 21.81
N ASP A 377 -11.97 -29.35 21.20
CA ASP A 377 -12.00 -30.62 21.94
C ASP A 377 -10.62 -30.94 22.55
N ALA A 378 -10.54 -32.05 23.29
CA ALA A 378 -9.31 -32.49 23.95
C ALA A 378 -8.18 -32.85 22.96
N GLN A 379 -8.50 -33.03 21.68
CA GLN A 379 -7.56 -33.31 20.59
C GLN A 379 -7.14 -32.04 19.86
N GLY A 380 -7.62 -30.86 20.28
CA GLY A 380 -7.29 -29.57 19.67
C GLY A 380 -8.06 -29.31 18.37
N LYS A 381 -9.14 -30.04 18.10
CA LYS A 381 -10.01 -29.77 16.95
C LYS A 381 -11.08 -28.75 17.32
N VAL A 382 -11.32 -27.79 16.44
CA VAL A 382 -12.37 -26.78 16.59
C VAL A 382 -13.75 -27.46 16.69
N THR A 383 -14.47 -27.19 17.78
CA THR A 383 -15.87 -27.61 18.00
C THR A 383 -16.87 -26.48 17.75
N LYS A 384 -16.46 -25.22 17.97
CA LYS A 384 -17.19 -24.02 17.54
C LYS A 384 -16.19 -23.01 17.01
N SER A 385 -16.40 -22.54 15.79
CA SER A 385 -15.57 -21.50 15.19
C SER A 385 -15.70 -20.19 15.97
N PRO A 386 -14.61 -19.39 16.04
CA PRO A 386 -14.68 -18.06 16.63
C PRO A 386 -15.65 -17.16 15.85
N ARG A 387 -16.21 -16.17 16.56
CA ARG A 387 -17.17 -15.21 15.98
C ARG A 387 -16.79 -13.78 16.31
N ILE A 388 -17.14 -12.88 15.42
CA ILE A 388 -16.81 -11.46 15.55
C ILE A 388 -17.97 -10.55 15.13
N THR A 389 -18.17 -9.49 15.91
CA THR A 389 -18.97 -8.32 15.55
C THR A 389 -18.04 -7.13 15.54
N VAL A 390 -18.03 -6.36 14.46
CA VAL A 390 -17.19 -5.17 14.32
C VAL A 390 -18.08 -3.97 14.07
N LYS A 391 -17.90 -2.92 14.89
CA LYS A 391 -18.39 -1.58 14.59
C LYS A 391 -17.22 -0.71 14.14
N HIS A 392 -17.40 -0.04 13.02
CA HIS A 392 -16.46 0.97 12.52
C HIS A 392 -17.13 2.33 12.59
N ASN A 393 -16.56 3.25 13.37
CA ASN A 393 -17.13 4.57 13.61
C ASN A 393 -18.59 4.50 14.12
N GLY A 394 -18.86 3.55 15.02
CA GLY A 394 -20.18 3.31 15.62
C GLY A 394 -21.18 2.51 14.76
N VAL A 395 -20.88 2.27 13.47
CA VAL A 395 -21.75 1.53 12.56
C VAL A 395 -21.34 0.06 12.52
N VAL A 396 -22.30 -0.86 12.67
CA VAL A 396 -22.06 -2.31 12.58
C VAL A 396 -21.72 -2.66 11.13
N ILE A 397 -20.48 -3.09 10.89
CA ILE A 397 -19.99 -3.50 9.56
C ILE A 397 -19.85 -5.02 9.43
N HIS A 398 -19.75 -5.73 10.56
CA HIS A 398 -19.85 -7.19 10.65
C HIS A 398 -20.72 -7.53 11.85
N ASN A 399 -21.69 -8.43 11.68
CA ASN A 399 -22.62 -8.81 12.76
C ASN A 399 -22.54 -10.31 13.04
N ASN A 400 -21.84 -10.68 14.11
CA ASN A 400 -21.69 -12.05 14.61
C ASN A 400 -21.29 -13.08 13.53
N ILE A 401 -20.36 -12.70 12.66
CA ILE A 401 -19.91 -13.56 11.56
C ILE A 401 -18.92 -14.61 12.05
N GLU A 402 -18.85 -15.72 11.34
CA GLU A 402 -17.96 -16.85 11.64
C GLU A 402 -16.56 -16.64 11.03
N LEU A 403 -15.52 -16.86 11.83
CA LEU A 403 -14.12 -16.77 11.42
C LEU A 403 -13.60 -18.16 11.05
N LYS A 404 -13.69 -18.49 9.76
CA LYS A 404 -13.48 -19.85 9.24
C LYS A 404 -12.03 -20.32 9.19
N LYS A 405 -11.07 -19.39 9.26
CA LYS A 405 -9.63 -19.64 9.18
C LYS A 405 -8.86 -18.47 9.79
N ILE A 406 -7.63 -18.73 10.22
CA ILE A 406 -6.66 -17.66 10.55
C ILE A 406 -6.42 -16.83 9.27
N THR A 407 -6.39 -15.50 9.42
CA THR A 407 -6.12 -14.61 8.28
C THR A 407 -4.62 -14.56 8.00
N PRO A 408 -4.21 -14.32 6.73
CA PRO A 408 -2.80 -14.10 6.39
C PRO A 408 -2.14 -13.05 7.28
N GLY A 409 -0.87 -13.27 7.63
CA GLY A 409 -0.12 -12.38 8.53
C GLY A 409 -0.40 -12.57 10.03
N GLY A 410 -1.26 -13.51 10.42
CA GLY A 410 -1.46 -13.88 11.83
C GLY A 410 -0.15 -14.31 12.50
N VAL A 411 0.07 -13.83 13.73
CA VAL A 411 1.29 -14.05 14.53
C VAL A 411 1.10 -15.07 15.65
N SER A 412 -0.15 -15.49 15.91
CA SER A 412 -0.48 -16.49 16.92
C SER A 412 -0.86 -17.82 16.27
N ALA A 413 -0.44 -18.93 16.88
CA ALA A 413 -0.90 -20.26 16.49
C ALA A 413 -2.41 -20.44 16.75
N ASP A 414 -3.06 -21.29 15.97
CA ASP A 414 -4.44 -21.72 16.23
C ASP A 414 -4.52 -22.55 17.51
N GLY A 415 -5.67 -22.55 18.18
CA GLY A 415 -5.90 -23.38 19.36
C GLY A 415 -6.67 -22.71 20.49
N PRO A 416 -6.92 -23.46 21.59
CA PRO A 416 -7.75 -23.01 22.70
C PRO A 416 -7.11 -21.91 23.53
N GLU A 417 -5.80 -21.68 23.40
CA GLU A 417 -5.08 -20.72 24.21
C GLU A 417 -5.46 -19.26 23.87
N PRO A 418 -5.46 -18.35 24.87
CA PRO A 418 -5.62 -16.92 24.65
C PRO A 418 -4.57 -16.38 23.66
N GLY A 419 -4.92 -15.35 22.89
CA GLY A 419 -4.03 -14.73 21.90
C GLY A 419 -3.82 -13.23 22.13
N ALA A 420 -2.71 -12.68 21.63
CA ALA A 420 -2.39 -11.26 21.78
C ALA A 420 -3.25 -10.35 20.89
N LEU A 421 -3.24 -9.03 21.12
CA LEU A 421 -3.60 -8.05 20.09
C LEU A 421 -2.33 -7.78 19.26
N HIS A 422 -2.42 -7.84 17.94
CA HIS A 422 -1.32 -7.44 17.05
C HIS A 422 -1.75 -6.32 16.10
N LEU A 423 -0.95 -5.26 16.05
CA LEU A 423 -1.13 -4.11 15.16
C LEU A 423 -0.01 -4.12 14.12
N GLN A 424 -0.35 -4.45 12.88
CA GLN A 424 0.61 -4.78 11.82
C GLN A 424 1.46 -3.58 11.37
N GLU A 425 2.73 -3.81 11.04
CA GLU A 425 3.58 -2.89 10.28
C GLU A 425 3.58 -3.27 8.79
N HIS A 426 3.25 -2.31 7.92
CA HIS A 426 3.22 -2.50 6.47
C HIS A 426 3.85 -1.30 5.71
N GLY A 427 4.81 -0.61 6.34
CA GLY A 427 5.54 0.52 5.76
C GLY A 427 4.75 1.83 5.72
N ASN A 428 3.57 1.88 6.34
CA ASN A 428 2.72 3.08 6.37
C ASN A 428 2.59 3.64 7.79
N PRO A 429 2.69 4.97 7.99
CA PRO A 429 2.66 5.57 9.31
C PRO A 429 1.25 5.70 9.90
N VAL A 430 0.57 4.56 10.10
CA VAL A 430 -0.71 4.49 10.83
C VAL A 430 -0.45 4.75 12.33
N ARG A 431 -1.34 5.49 12.97
CA ARG A 431 -1.24 5.83 14.40
C ARG A 431 -2.40 5.28 15.18
N PHE A 432 -2.14 4.87 16.41
CA PHE A 432 -3.15 4.34 17.32
C PHE A 432 -3.19 5.11 18.63
N ARG A 433 -4.37 5.13 19.26
CA ARG A 433 -4.55 5.61 20.63
C ARG A 433 -5.76 4.94 21.28
N ASN A 434 -5.98 5.22 22.57
CA ASN A 434 -7.15 4.79 23.35
C ASN A 434 -7.48 3.31 23.11
N ILE A 435 -6.59 2.43 23.55
CA ILE A 435 -6.75 0.99 23.35
C ILE A 435 -7.07 0.35 24.68
N TRP A 436 -8.21 -0.33 24.77
CA TRP A 436 -8.61 -1.05 25.97
C TRP A 436 -9.46 -2.28 25.63
N PHE A 437 -9.44 -3.25 26.53
CA PHE A 437 -10.09 -4.54 26.37
C PHE A 437 -10.93 -4.88 27.61
N VAL A 438 -12.13 -5.43 27.39
CA VAL A 438 -13.00 -5.94 28.46
C VAL A 438 -13.21 -7.42 28.25
N GLU A 439 -12.78 -8.24 29.20
CA GLU A 439 -13.00 -9.69 29.15
C GLU A 439 -14.49 -10.03 29.26
N LYS A 440 -14.94 -10.96 28.42
CA LYS A 440 -16.28 -11.55 28.52
C LYS A 440 -16.19 -12.74 29.47
N LYS A 441 -16.79 -12.60 30.65
CA LYS A 441 -16.85 -13.64 31.67
C LYS A 441 -17.76 -14.81 31.27
#